data_AF-A0A1D2QAU5-F1
#
_entry.id   AF-A0A1D2QAU5-F1
#
_cell.length_a   1.000
_cell.length_b   1.000
_cell.length_c   1.000
_cell.angle_alpha   90.00
_cell.angle_beta   90.00
_cell.angle_gamma   90.00
#
_symmetry.space_group_name_H-M   'P 1'
#
loop_
_entity.id
_entity.type
_entity.pdbx_description
1 polymer ?
#
loop_
_entity_poly.entity_id
_entity_poly.type
_entity_poly.pdbx_seq_one_letter_code
_entity_poly.pdbx_strand_id
1 'polypeptide(L)'
;MTPTVRDADQTAVEDLRETLRGTLIRPTDEDYDEARGVWNGMIDRHPALIVQCSGTADVIVAVNFAREYDLEIAVRGGGHNVAGTAVCDDGIVIDLSAMRAVWIDPPARTARVQGGALWGDVDHEAQAHGLATPGGIVSHTGVAGLTLGGGIGWLMRKHGLTVDNLLSADMVTADGKFIRASEDEHSDLFWALRGGGGNFGIVTSFEFALHPVGPTVLAGPVFWAADDTAAALRFYRDFVQDAPDELGTVVRLGTIPPLSVVPEELHWRPAVAINACYTGPVEEGESVLRPLREHGTPLLDLVSPKRYVAHQSGLDSTVLHGW
;
A
#
# COMPACT_ATOMS: atom_id res chain seq x y z
N MET A 1 12.36 -11.42 35.07
CA MET A 1 12.96 -12.26 34.01
C MET A 1 11.80 -12.59 33.10
N THR A 2 11.69 -11.88 31.98
CA THR A 2 10.63 -12.08 30.99
C THR A 2 10.90 -13.42 30.31
N PRO A 3 9.93 -14.33 30.18
CA PRO A 3 10.15 -15.58 29.47
C PRO A 3 10.49 -15.26 28.01
N THR A 4 11.73 -15.50 27.61
CA THR A 4 12.09 -15.52 26.19
C THR A 4 11.49 -16.77 25.56
N VAL A 5 11.10 -16.71 24.28
CA VAL A 5 10.55 -17.84 23.48
C VAL A 5 11.44 -19.08 23.44
N ARG A 6 12.66 -19.00 23.97
CA ARG A 6 13.56 -20.15 24.17
C ARG A 6 12.92 -21.32 24.93
N ASP A 7 11.82 -21.12 25.64
CA ASP A 7 11.01 -22.18 26.25
C ASP A 7 9.49 -22.00 26.02
N ALA A 8 9.04 -21.51 24.84
CA ALA A 8 7.66 -21.83 24.45
C ALA A 8 7.60 -23.35 24.36
N ASP A 9 6.83 -24.00 25.23
CA ASP A 9 6.75 -25.45 25.32
C ASP A 9 6.63 -25.99 23.89
N GLN A 10 7.55 -26.86 23.48
CA GLN A 10 7.57 -27.37 22.11
C GLN A 10 6.20 -27.96 21.76
N THR A 11 5.49 -28.50 22.75
CA THR A 11 4.09 -28.90 22.65
C THR A 11 3.16 -27.75 22.29
N ALA A 12 3.24 -26.59 22.95
CA ALA A 12 2.40 -25.43 22.65
C ALA A 12 2.61 -24.89 21.22
N VAL A 13 3.84 -24.92 20.72
CA VAL A 13 4.15 -24.49 19.34
C VAL A 13 3.58 -25.47 18.32
N GLU A 14 3.64 -26.77 18.59
CA GLU A 14 3.01 -27.77 17.73
C GLU A 14 1.46 -27.72 17.82
N ASP A 15 0.89 -27.49 19.00
CA ASP A 15 -0.56 -27.28 19.17
C ASP A 15 -1.04 -26.04 18.39
N LEU A 16 -0.25 -24.95 18.40
CA LEU A 16 -0.49 -23.77 17.56
C LEU A 16 -0.49 -24.16 16.08
N ARG A 17 0.52 -24.92 15.63
CA ARG A 17 0.63 -25.38 14.24
C ARG A 17 -0.59 -26.22 13.82
N GLU A 18 -1.07 -27.11 14.69
CA GLU A 18 -2.24 -27.97 14.42
C GLU A 18 -3.56 -27.19 14.39
N THR A 19 -3.64 -26.07 15.11
CA THR A 19 -4.84 -25.23 15.18
C THR A 19 -4.96 -24.29 13.98
N LEU A 20 -3.84 -23.88 13.39
CA LEU A 20 -3.79 -22.97 12.25
C LEU A 20 -4.21 -23.66 10.94
N ARG A 21 -4.95 -22.94 10.10
CA ARG A 21 -5.13 -23.31 8.68
C ARG A 21 -4.00 -22.76 7.81
N GLY A 22 -3.44 -21.62 8.21
CA GLY A 22 -2.28 -21.00 7.62
C GLY A 22 -0.99 -21.74 7.94
N THR A 23 0.15 -21.09 7.69
CA THR A 23 1.47 -21.70 7.86
C THR A 23 2.17 -21.11 9.07
N LEU A 24 2.75 -21.97 9.91
CA LEU A 24 3.69 -21.57 10.97
C LEU A 24 5.13 -21.80 10.50
N ILE A 25 5.93 -20.74 10.50
CA ILE A 25 7.34 -20.75 10.11
C ILE A 25 8.20 -20.43 11.34
N ARG A 26 9.25 -21.22 11.55
CA ARG A 26 10.21 -21.13 12.66
C ARG A 26 11.62 -20.87 12.14
N PRO A 27 12.56 -20.43 12.99
CA PRO A 27 13.96 -20.21 12.60
C PRO A 27 14.68 -21.41 11.97
N THR A 28 14.18 -22.63 12.18
CA THR A 28 14.74 -23.87 11.63
C THR A 28 14.14 -24.29 10.29
N ASP A 29 13.05 -23.64 9.85
CA ASP A 29 12.33 -23.99 8.63
C ASP A 29 13.00 -23.29 7.43
N GLU A 30 13.03 -23.94 6.25
CA GLU A 30 13.81 -23.47 5.07
C GLU A 30 13.38 -22.08 4.57
N ASP A 31 12.09 -21.75 4.68
CA ASP A 31 11.51 -20.50 4.17
C ASP A 31 11.69 -19.30 5.13
N TYR A 32 12.34 -19.48 6.29
CA TYR A 32 12.39 -18.49 7.36
C TYR A 32 13.05 -17.16 6.96
N ASP A 33 14.21 -17.22 6.30
CA ASP A 33 14.97 -16.02 5.92
C ASP A 33 14.22 -15.17 4.88
N GLU A 34 13.49 -15.80 3.97
CA GLU A 34 12.62 -15.10 3.02
C GLU A 34 11.40 -14.51 3.75
N ALA A 35 10.74 -15.31 4.60
CA ALA A 35 9.51 -14.92 5.29
C ALA A 35 9.69 -13.76 6.29
N ARG A 36 10.87 -13.63 6.93
CA ARG A 36 11.17 -12.51 7.84
C ARG A 36 11.55 -11.23 7.11
N GLY A 37 11.92 -11.33 5.84
CA GLY A 37 12.39 -10.21 5.03
C GLY A 37 11.29 -9.16 4.79
N VAL A 38 11.60 -7.89 5.06
CA VAL A 38 10.74 -6.72 4.83
C VAL A 38 11.37 -5.76 3.83
N TRP A 39 10.56 -4.93 3.17
CA TRP A 39 10.99 -4.05 2.08
C TRP A 39 12.26 -3.22 2.40
N ASN A 40 12.37 -2.71 3.62
CA ASN A 40 13.58 -2.01 4.04
C ASN A 40 14.67 -3.04 4.40
N GLY A 41 15.55 -3.34 3.44
CA GLY A 41 16.67 -4.28 3.61
C GLY A 41 17.73 -3.88 4.64
N MET A 42 17.64 -2.71 5.28
CA MET A 42 18.45 -2.37 6.46
C MET A 42 17.92 -3.01 7.75
N ILE A 43 16.69 -3.52 7.74
CA ILE A 43 16.04 -4.14 8.89
C ILE A 43 16.33 -5.64 8.84
N ASP A 44 17.15 -6.10 9.78
CA ASP A 44 17.52 -7.50 9.95
C ASP A 44 17.09 -7.92 11.37
N ARG A 45 15.90 -8.53 11.48
CA ARG A 45 15.33 -9.00 12.75
C ARG A 45 14.95 -10.47 12.65
N HIS A 46 14.93 -11.13 13.80
CA HIS A 46 14.77 -12.57 13.91
C HIS A 46 13.58 -12.92 14.82
N PRO A 47 12.35 -12.97 14.27
CA PRO A 47 11.19 -13.38 15.05
C PRO A 47 11.29 -14.83 15.46
N ALA A 48 10.76 -15.18 16.63
CA ALA A 48 10.74 -16.56 17.08
C ALA A 48 9.69 -17.40 16.33
N LEU A 49 8.60 -16.78 15.90
CA LEU A 49 7.54 -17.39 15.12
C LEU A 49 7.03 -16.42 14.04
N ILE A 50 6.70 -16.95 12.86
CA ILE A 50 5.94 -16.23 11.83
C ILE A 50 4.69 -17.05 11.54
N VAL A 51 3.53 -16.45 11.76
CA VAL A 51 2.23 -17.05 11.46
C VAL A 51 1.69 -16.39 10.19
N GLN A 52 1.78 -17.09 9.07
CA GLN A 52 1.14 -16.69 7.82
C GLN A 52 -0.32 -17.08 7.84
N CYS A 53 -1.19 -16.13 8.22
CA CYS A 53 -2.61 -16.35 8.36
C CYS A 53 -3.29 -16.57 7.01
N SER A 54 -4.18 -17.57 6.94
CA SER A 54 -5.05 -17.82 5.78
C SER A 54 -6.42 -17.14 5.92
N GLY A 55 -6.76 -16.65 7.11
CA GLY A 55 -8.02 -15.98 7.40
C GLY A 55 -8.11 -15.47 8.83
N THR A 56 -9.24 -14.84 9.17
CA THR A 56 -9.47 -14.21 10.48
C THR A 56 -9.34 -15.17 11.67
N ALA A 57 -9.71 -16.45 11.50
CA ALA A 57 -9.56 -17.45 12.57
C ALA A 57 -8.09 -17.65 12.97
N ASP A 58 -7.18 -17.70 11.99
CA ASP A 58 -5.74 -17.81 12.27
C ASP A 58 -5.21 -16.57 12.99
N VAL A 59 -5.72 -15.38 12.65
CA VAL A 59 -5.36 -14.12 13.33
C VAL A 59 -5.81 -14.15 14.79
N ILE A 60 -7.04 -14.61 15.08
CA ILE A 60 -7.55 -14.79 16.45
C ILE A 60 -6.67 -15.75 17.24
N VAL A 61 -6.33 -16.89 16.65
CA VAL A 61 -5.47 -17.91 17.27
C VAL A 61 -4.09 -17.31 17.58
N ALA A 62 -3.47 -16.64 16.62
CA ALA A 62 -2.14 -16.02 16.78
C ALA A 62 -2.12 -14.91 17.83
N VAL A 63 -3.13 -14.03 17.87
CA VAL A 63 -3.23 -12.98 18.90
C VAL A 63 -3.39 -13.57 20.31
N ASN A 64 -4.24 -14.58 20.45
CA ASN A 64 -4.45 -15.23 21.74
C ASN A 64 -3.18 -15.98 22.20
N PHE A 65 -2.49 -16.67 21.29
CA PHE A 65 -1.21 -17.31 21.58
C PHE A 65 -0.16 -16.28 22.01
N ALA A 66 0.00 -15.20 21.24
CA ALA A 66 0.94 -14.13 21.58
C ALA A 66 0.67 -13.56 22.98
N ARG A 67 -0.60 -13.35 23.33
CA ARG A 67 -1.00 -12.86 24.66
C ARG A 67 -0.73 -13.88 25.77
N GLU A 68 -1.03 -15.15 25.54
CA GLU A 68 -0.83 -16.23 26.52
C GLU A 68 0.65 -16.40 26.87
N TYR A 69 1.53 -16.28 25.86
CA TYR A 69 2.97 -16.46 25.99
C TYR A 69 3.76 -15.14 26.10
N ASP A 70 3.09 -13.99 26.27
CA ASP A 70 3.70 -12.66 26.44
C ASP A 70 4.70 -12.29 25.31
N LEU A 71 4.30 -12.56 24.06
CA LEU A 71 5.12 -12.31 22.87
C LEU A 71 4.88 -10.92 22.29
N GLU A 72 5.97 -10.23 21.92
CA GLU A 72 5.87 -9.01 21.11
C GLU A 72 5.27 -9.34 19.75
N ILE A 73 4.22 -8.61 19.37
CA ILE A 73 3.51 -8.78 18.10
C ILE A 73 4.03 -7.77 17.08
N ALA A 74 4.55 -8.27 15.96
CA ALA A 74 4.65 -7.51 14.72
C ALA A 74 3.53 -7.93 13.76
N VAL A 75 2.91 -6.97 13.08
CA VAL A 75 1.84 -7.25 12.11
C VAL A 75 2.32 -6.88 10.71
N ARG A 76 2.24 -7.84 9.79
CA ARG A 76 2.68 -7.66 8.40
C ARG A 76 1.50 -7.70 7.45
N GLY A 77 1.26 -6.57 6.78
CA GLY A 77 0.49 -6.52 5.52
C GLY A 77 1.44 -6.67 4.34
N GLY A 78 1.63 -5.61 3.55
CA GLY A 78 2.60 -5.61 2.43
C GLY A 78 4.07 -5.37 2.79
N GLY A 79 4.43 -5.25 4.08
CA GLY A 79 5.83 -5.16 4.52
C GLY A 79 6.60 -3.87 4.18
N HIS A 80 5.91 -2.79 3.77
CA HIS A 80 6.52 -1.56 3.21
C HIS A 80 6.93 -0.48 4.21
N ASN A 81 6.70 -0.67 5.52
CA ASN A 81 6.97 0.38 6.50
C ASN A 81 8.48 0.62 6.64
N VAL A 82 8.93 1.86 6.39
CA VAL A 82 10.35 2.24 6.42
C VAL A 82 10.99 2.03 7.79
N ALA A 83 10.23 2.16 8.89
CA ALA A 83 10.73 1.95 10.25
C ALA A 83 10.82 0.45 10.63
N GLY A 84 10.46 -0.47 9.72
CA GLY A 84 10.62 -1.91 9.96
C GLY A 84 9.63 -2.50 10.95
N THR A 85 8.46 -1.90 11.14
CA THR A 85 7.46 -2.35 12.14
C THR A 85 6.73 -3.65 11.77
N ALA A 86 7.01 -4.21 10.58
CA ALA A 86 6.40 -5.45 10.10
C ALA A 86 7.20 -6.72 10.50
N VAL A 87 8.25 -6.56 11.30
CA VAL A 87 9.07 -7.66 11.84
C VAL A 87 9.63 -7.27 13.22
N CYS A 88 9.78 -8.24 14.12
CA CYS A 88 10.32 -8.06 15.48
C CYS A 88 11.43 -9.10 15.77
N ASP A 89 12.19 -8.88 16.84
CA ASP A 89 13.12 -9.86 17.39
C ASP A 89 12.45 -10.67 18.49
N ASP A 90 12.71 -11.97 18.53
CA ASP A 90 12.24 -12.91 19.58
C ASP A 90 10.71 -12.97 19.80
N GLY A 91 9.91 -12.22 19.03
CA GLY A 91 8.45 -12.18 19.12
C GLY A 91 7.76 -13.03 18.06
N ILE A 92 6.52 -12.66 17.75
CA ILE A 92 5.68 -13.28 16.73
C ILE A 92 5.31 -12.27 15.64
N VAL A 93 5.54 -12.66 14.39
CA VAL A 93 5.01 -11.94 13.22
C VAL A 93 3.67 -12.56 12.85
N ILE A 94 2.61 -11.77 12.92
CA ILE A 94 1.30 -12.12 12.36
C ILE A 94 1.26 -11.58 10.94
N ASP A 95 1.53 -12.47 9.99
CA ASP A 95 1.66 -12.16 8.57
C ASP A 95 0.34 -12.41 7.84
N LEU A 96 -0.23 -11.33 7.31
CA LEU A 96 -1.48 -11.35 6.55
C LEU A 96 -1.24 -11.57 5.06
N SER A 97 0.00 -11.66 4.59
CA SER A 97 0.35 -11.63 3.15
C SER A 97 -0.34 -12.71 2.29
N ALA A 98 -0.88 -13.79 2.88
CA ALA A 98 -1.70 -14.78 2.18
C ALA A 98 -3.21 -14.41 2.09
N MET A 99 -3.66 -13.41 2.83
CA MET A 99 -5.04 -12.88 2.84
C MET A 99 -5.17 -11.73 1.85
N ARG A 100 -5.20 -12.04 0.54
CA ARG A 100 -5.17 -11.06 -0.56
C ARG A 100 -6.46 -10.94 -1.37
N ALA A 101 -7.54 -11.61 -0.98
CA ALA A 101 -8.78 -11.59 -1.75
C ALA A 101 -9.43 -10.20 -1.77
N VAL A 102 -9.95 -9.85 -2.94
CA VAL A 102 -10.72 -8.63 -3.21
C VAL A 102 -12.04 -9.02 -3.87
N TRP A 103 -13.14 -8.46 -3.40
CA TRP A 103 -14.47 -8.65 -3.98
C TRP A 103 -15.07 -7.30 -4.30
N ILE A 104 -15.56 -7.14 -5.54
CA ILE A 104 -16.21 -5.92 -6.00
C ILE A 104 -17.73 -6.15 -6.07
N ASP A 105 -18.50 -5.20 -5.56
CA ASP A 105 -19.94 -5.06 -5.84
C ASP A 105 -20.11 -3.87 -6.80
N PRO A 106 -20.24 -4.11 -8.12
CA PRO A 106 -20.35 -3.03 -9.10
C PRO A 106 -21.63 -2.19 -8.96
N PRO A 107 -22.81 -2.78 -8.69
CA PRO A 107 -24.02 -2.00 -8.37
C PRO A 107 -23.87 -1.08 -7.16
N ALA A 108 -23.31 -1.57 -6.05
CA ALA A 108 -23.11 -0.77 -4.84
C ALA A 108 -21.88 0.14 -4.92
N ARG A 109 -20.97 -0.12 -5.88
CA ARG A 109 -19.64 0.49 -6.01
C ARG A 109 -18.84 0.38 -4.71
N THR A 110 -18.76 -0.83 -4.18
CA THR A 110 -17.94 -1.11 -3.00
C THR A 110 -16.93 -2.22 -3.29
N ALA A 111 -15.83 -2.20 -2.56
CA ALA A 111 -14.84 -3.27 -2.55
C ALA A 111 -14.66 -3.80 -1.13
N ARG A 112 -14.76 -5.11 -0.95
CA ARG A 112 -14.30 -5.79 0.26
C ARG A 112 -12.88 -6.33 0.00
N VAL A 113 -11.92 -5.97 0.84
CA VAL A 113 -10.49 -6.19 0.61
C VAL A 113 -9.86 -6.81 1.86
N GLN A 114 -9.22 -7.97 1.74
CA GLN A 114 -8.52 -8.56 2.87
C GLN A 114 -7.28 -7.75 3.30
N GLY A 115 -6.91 -7.83 4.58
CA GLY A 115 -5.86 -7.00 5.18
C GLY A 115 -4.44 -7.25 4.66
N GLY A 116 -4.20 -8.38 3.99
CA GLY A 116 -2.94 -8.71 3.33
C GLY A 116 -2.83 -8.25 1.88
N ALA A 117 -3.91 -7.76 1.28
CA ALA A 117 -3.93 -7.36 -0.11
C ALA A 117 -2.90 -6.27 -0.41
N LEU A 118 -2.37 -6.31 -1.62
CA LEU A 118 -1.57 -5.23 -2.19
C LEU A 118 -2.48 -4.31 -3.02
N TRP A 119 -2.05 -3.07 -3.23
CA TRP A 119 -2.86 -2.11 -3.96
C TRP A 119 -3.16 -2.55 -5.40
N GLY A 120 -2.22 -3.26 -6.04
CA GLY A 120 -2.39 -3.86 -7.35
C GLY A 120 -3.50 -4.92 -7.41
N ASP A 121 -3.78 -5.62 -6.31
CA ASP A 121 -4.90 -6.57 -6.22
C ASP A 121 -6.23 -5.82 -6.30
N VAL A 122 -6.34 -4.69 -5.59
CA VAL A 122 -7.52 -3.81 -5.59
C VAL A 122 -7.74 -3.19 -6.96
N ASP A 123 -6.68 -2.63 -7.55
CA ASP A 123 -6.73 -2.02 -8.87
C ASP A 123 -7.11 -3.04 -9.95
N HIS A 124 -6.60 -4.28 -9.87
CA HIS A 124 -6.90 -5.34 -10.83
C HIS A 124 -8.40 -5.68 -10.86
N GLU A 125 -8.98 -5.98 -9.70
CA GLU A 125 -10.39 -6.37 -9.60
C GLU A 125 -11.34 -5.19 -9.88
N ALA A 126 -11.05 -4.00 -9.34
CA ALA A 126 -11.92 -2.84 -9.51
C ALA A 126 -11.97 -2.36 -10.98
N GLN A 127 -10.83 -2.42 -11.69
CA GLN A 127 -10.76 -1.95 -13.08
C GLN A 127 -11.45 -2.87 -14.09
N ALA A 128 -11.76 -4.12 -13.72
CA ALA A 128 -12.67 -4.97 -14.51
C ALA A 128 -14.08 -4.34 -14.63
N HIS A 129 -14.43 -3.44 -13.73
CA HIS A 129 -15.71 -2.72 -13.68
C HIS A 129 -15.58 -1.22 -13.98
N GLY A 130 -14.40 -0.73 -14.39
CA GLY A 130 -14.15 0.70 -14.60
C GLY A 130 -14.19 1.51 -13.30
N LEU A 131 -13.90 0.87 -12.17
CA LEU A 131 -13.93 1.47 -10.83
C LEU A 131 -12.53 1.53 -10.23
N ALA A 132 -12.30 2.47 -9.31
CA ALA A 132 -11.11 2.56 -8.47
C ALA A 132 -11.42 3.34 -7.17
N THR A 133 -10.51 3.31 -6.20
CA THR A 133 -10.57 4.16 -5.01
C THR A 133 -9.18 4.72 -4.69
N PRO A 134 -9.04 5.85 -3.98
CA PRO A 134 -7.73 6.40 -3.64
C PRO A 134 -6.83 5.41 -2.91
N GLY A 135 -5.57 5.41 -3.30
CA GLY A 135 -4.56 4.44 -2.91
C GLY A 135 -3.15 4.94 -3.04
N GLY A 136 -2.17 4.07 -2.79
CA GLY A 136 -0.75 4.38 -3.01
C GLY A 136 -0.36 4.37 -4.48
N ILE A 137 0.68 5.14 -4.81
CA ILE A 137 1.18 5.30 -6.19
C ILE A 137 2.07 4.13 -6.71
N VAL A 138 2.26 3.09 -5.90
CA VAL A 138 3.07 1.90 -6.21
C VAL A 138 2.25 0.65 -5.90
N SER A 139 2.11 -0.25 -6.86
CA SER A 139 1.09 -1.31 -6.85
C SER A 139 1.31 -2.34 -5.74
N HIS A 140 2.56 -2.60 -5.36
CA HIS A 140 2.88 -3.62 -4.36
C HIS A 140 2.83 -3.09 -2.91
N THR A 141 2.34 -1.86 -2.70
CA THR A 141 2.11 -1.33 -1.35
C THR A 141 0.95 -2.06 -0.69
N GLY A 142 1.11 -2.48 0.57
CA GLY A 142 0.05 -3.17 1.30
C GLY A 142 -1.13 -2.25 1.67
N VAL A 143 -2.36 -2.73 1.44
CA VAL A 143 -3.60 -2.00 1.69
C VAL A 143 -3.74 -1.58 3.16
N ALA A 144 -3.52 -2.51 4.09
CA ALA A 144 -3.78 -2.25 5.51
C ALA A 144 -2.92 -1.11 6.07
N GLY A 145 -1.59 -1.21 5.92
CA GLY A 145 -0.67 -0.21 6.46
C GLY A 145 -0.90 1.18 5.85
N LEU A 146 -1.20 1.23 4.55
CA LEU A 146 -1.48 2.48 3.84
C LEU A 146 -2.79 3.12 4.32
N THR A 147 -3.86 2.33 4.40
CA THR A 147 -5.19 2.80 4.79
C THR A 147 -5.21 3.30 6.23
N LEU A 148 -4.64 2.51 7.15
CA LEU A 148 -4.62 2.85 8.57
C LEU A 148 -3.75 4.07 8.88
N GLY A 149 -2.82 4.44 7.99
CA GLY A 149 -2.05 5.68 8.07
C GLY A 149 -2.65 6.87 7.31
N GLY A 150 -3.79 6.69 6.63
CA GLY A 150 -4.48 7.71 5.82
C GLY A 150 -4.54 7.35 4.34
N GLY A 151 -3.38 7.27 3.69
CA GLY A 151 -3.26 6.83 2.29
C GLY A 151 -3.40 7.96 1.26
N ILE A 152 -2.35 8.15 0.46
CA ILE A 152 -2.18 9.23 -0.52
C ILE A 152 -1.76 8.64 -1.87
N GLY A 153 -2.35 9.14 -2.95
CA GLY A 153 -1.88 8.89 -4.31
C GLY A 153 -2.69 9.62 -5.36
N TRP A 154 -2.77 9.07 -6.58
CA TRP A 154 -3.23 9.80 -7.76
C TRP A 154 -4.64 10.37 -7.64
N LEU A 155 -5.55 9.63 -7.00
CA LEU A 155 -6.96 9.98 -6.93
C LEU A 155 -7.31 10.91 -5.76
N MET A 156 -6.33 11.24 -4.90
CA MET A 156 -6.63 11.88 -3.61
C MET A 156 -7.26 13.27 -3.74
N ARG A 157 -6.90 14.01 -4.79
CA ARG A 157 -7.38 15.38 -4.99
C ARG A 157 -8.87 15.41 -5.32
N LYS A 158 -9.36 14.39 -6.03
CA LYS A 158 -10.76 14.28 -6.43
C LYS A 158 -11.63 13.53 -5.42
N HIS A 159 -11.06 12.52 -4.76
CA HIS A 159 -11.82 11.56 -3.97
C HIS A 159 -11.40 11.47 -2.49
N GLY A 160 -10.51 12.34 -2.02
CA GLY A 160 -9.99 12.31 -0.66
C GLY A 160 -8.92 11.23 -0.45
N LEU A 161 -8.45 11.07 0.77
CA LEU A 161 -7.49 10.03 1.14
C LEU A 161 -8.11 8.63 1.00
N THR A 162 -7.28 7.58 1.02
CA THR A 162 -7.80 6.19 1.05
C THR A 162 -8.78 5.99 2.21
N VAL A 163 -8.43 6.57 3.36
CA VAL A 163 -9.21 6.53 4.58
C VAL A 163 -10.57 7.25 4.49
N ASP A 164 -10.69 8.28 3.65
CA ASP A 164 -11.95 9.00 3.43
C ASP A 164 -12.97 8.15 2.66
N ASN A 165 -12.50 7.06 2.03
CA ASN A 165 -13.30 6.12 1.27
C ASN A 165 -13.54 4.81 2.02
N LEU A 166 -13.03 4.68 3.25
CA LEU A 166 -13.28 3.53 4.09
C LEU A 166 -14.71 3.59 4.62
N LEU A 167 -15.46 2.50 4.47
CA LEU A 167 -16.84 2.34 4.93
C LEU A 167 -16.92 1.48 6.20
N SER A 168 -16.07 0.46 6.29
CA SER A 168 -15.99 -0.40 7.47
C SER A 168 -14.68 -1.19 7.52
N ALA A 169 -14.38 -1.74 8.69
CA ALA A 169 -13.26 -2.65 8.90
C ALA A 169 -13.65 -3.80 9.85
N ASP A 170 -13.35 -5.03 9.45
CA ASP A 170 -13.47 -6.22 10.27
C ASP A 170 -12.09 -6.54 10.87
N MET A 171 -11.99 -6.62 12.20
CA MET A 171 -10.71 -6.70 12.89
C MET A 171 -10.70 -7.59 14.13
N VAL A 172 -9.49 -7.97 14.54
CA VAL A 172 -9.22 -8.72 15.76
C VAL A 172 -8.54 -7.79 16.77
N THR A 173 -9.14 -7.62 17.95
CA THR A 173 -8.60 -6.81 19.05
C THR A 173 -7.56 -7.58 19.86
N ALA A 174 -6.82 -6.87 20.73
CA ALA A 174 -5.80 -7.47 21.59
C ALA A 174 -6.34 -8.54 22.58
N ASP A 175 -7.63 -8.49 22.91
CA ASP A 175 -8.29 -9.55 23.69
C ASP A 175 -8.75 -10.74 22.84
N GLY A 176 -8.38 -10.78 21.54
CA GLY A 176 -8.64 -11.88 20.62
C GLY A 176 -10.07 -11.93 20.10
N LYS A 177 -10.85 -10.84 20.23
CA LYS A 177 -12.23 -10.77 19.75
C LYS A 177 -12.29 -10.24 18.33
N PHE A 178 -13.20 -10.80 17.55
CA PHE A 178 -13.60 -10.24 16.26
C PHE A 178 -14.64 -9.15 16.47
N ILE A 179 -14.41 -8.00 15.83
CA ILE A 179 -15.35 -6.87 15.82
C ILE A 179 -15.39 -6.23 14.44
N ARG A 180 -16.51 -5.56 14.14
CA ARG A 180 -16.67 -4.70 12.98
C ARG A 180 -16.72 -3.25 13.42
N ALA A 181 -15.91 -2.39 12.79
CA ALA A 181 -15.91 -0.95 13.03
C ALA A 181 -16.44 -0.22 11.78
N SER A 182 -17.42 0.65 11.95
CA SER A 182 -18.04 1.49 10.93
C SER A 182 -18.60 2.77 11.57
N GLU A 183 -19.29 3.61 10.81
CA GLU A 183 -19.96 4.80 11.37
C GLU A 183 -21.10 4.43 12.34
N ASP A 184 -21.75 3.28 12.14
CA ASP A 184 -22.91 2.84 12.91
C ASP A 184 -22.58 1.77 13.98
N GLU A 185 -21.36 1.24 13.98
CA GLU A 185 -20.90 0.18 14.88
C GLU A 185 -19.46 0.44 15.33
N HIS A 186 -19.20 0.56 16.64
CA HIS A 186 -17.86 0.90 17.18
C HIS A 186 -17.24 2.15 16.52
N SER A 187 -18.01 3.24 16.44
CA SER A 187 -17.68 4.43 15.65
C SER A 187 -16.49 5.25 16.17
N ASP A 188 -16.21 5.16 17.47
CA ASP A 188 -15.01 5.70 18.11
C ASP A 188 -13.74 4.98 17.62
N LEU A 189 -13.80 3.65 17.53
CA LEU A 189 -12.73 2.84 16.96
C LEU A 189 -12.62 3.06 15.45
N PHE A 190 -13.74 3.16 14.73
CA PHE A 190 -13.73 3.47 13.31
C PHE A 190 -13.06 4.82 13.02
N TRP A 191 -13.31 5.85 13.84
CA TRP A 191 -12.55 7.09 13.78
C TRP A 191 -11.05 6.86 14.02
N ALA A 192 -10.68 6.03 15.00
CA ALA A 192 -9.28 5.80 15.35
C ALA A 192 -8.49 5.02 14.28
N LEU A 193 -9.12 4.04 13.62
CA LEU A 193 -8.52 3.31 12.49
C LEU A 193 -8.22 4.21 11.29
N ARG A 194 -8.91 5.36 11.20
CA ARG A 194 -8.78 6.31 10.11
C ARG A 194 -7.61 7.28 10.30
N GLY A 195 -6.41 6.72 10.48
CA GLY A 195 -5.14 7.47 10.61
C GLY A 195 -4.28 7.08 11.82
N GLY A 196 -4.82 6.28 12.75
CA GLY A 196 -4.11 5.86 13.96
C GLY A 196 -3.24 4.60 13.80
N GLY A 197 -3.02 4.11 12.58
CA GLY A 197 -2.16 2.94 12.31
C GLY A 197 -2.70 1.63 12.89
N GLY A 198 -1.81 0.67 13.10
CA GLY A 198 -2.13 -0.66 13.64
C GLY A 198 -2.31 -0.72 15.16
N ASN A 199 -2.53 0.41 15.84
CA ASN A 199 -2.52 0.47 17.32
C ASN A 199 -3.69 -0.27 17.99
N PHE A 200 -4.81 -0.46 17.29
CA PHE A 200 -6.07 -0.88 17.91
C PHE A 200 -6.40 -2.37 17.69
N GLY A 201 -5.59 -3.06 16.90
CA GLY A 201 -5.79 -4.46 16.54
C GLY A 201 -5.40 -4.75 15.09
N ILE A 202 -5.75 -5.94 14.62
CA ILE A 202 -5.39 -6.45 13.31
C ILE A 202 -6.61 -6.42 12.40
N VAL A 203 -6.64 -5.49 11.44
CA VAL A 203 -7.71 -5.43 10.45
C VAL A 203 -7.54 -6.56 9.44
N THR A 204 -8.55 -7.42 9.37
CA THR A 204 -8.57 -8.61 8.51
C THR A 204 -9.32 -8.39 7.20
N SER A 205 -10.26 -7.44 7.18
CA SER A 205 -10.95 -7.00 5.98
C SER A 205 -11.32 -5.52 6.07
N PHE A 206 -11.22 -4.80 4.97
CA PHE A 206 -11.67 -3.44 4.76
C PHE A 206 -12.83 -3.43 3.77
N GLU A 207 -13.74 -2.47 3.90
CA GLU A 207 -14.76 -2.17 2.89
C GLU A 207 -14.58 -0.73 2.41
N PHE A 208 -14.39 -0.53 1.11
CA PHE A 208 -14.18 0.78 0.52
C PHE A 208 -15.31 1.18 -0.42
N ALA A 209 -15.61 2.47 -0.48
CA ALA A 209 -16.34 3.07 -1.58
C ALA A 209 -15.45 3.16 -2.83
N LEU A 210 -16.04 2.97 -4.01
CA LEU A 210 -15.39 3.02 -5.31
C LEU A 210 -15.98 4.11 -6.21
N HIS A 211 -15.15 4.61 -7.11
CA HIS A 211 -15.45 5.71 -8.04
C HIS A 211 -15.20 5.29 -9.49
N PRO A 212 -15.99 5.79 -10.45
CA PRO A 212 -15.70 5.62 -11.87
C PRO A 212 -14.35 6.24 -12.23
N VAL A 213 -13.40 5.43 -12.70
CA VAL A 213 -12.07 5.88 -13.13
C VAL A 213 -11.64 5.05 -14.34
N GLY A 214 -11.30 5.74 -15.42
CA GLY A 214 -10.71 5.12 -16.61
C GLY A 214 -11.73 4.41 -17.52
N PRO A 215 -11.33 3.33 -18.22
CA PRO A 215 -10.10 2.57 -18.01
C PRO A 215 -8.84 3.32 -18.49
N THR A 216 -8.99 4.31 -19.36
CA THR A 216 -7.88 5.13 -19.89
C THR A 216 -7.78 6.46 -19.13
N VAL A 217 -6.56 6.83 -18.75
CA VAL A 217 -6.20 8.11 -18.13
C VAL A 217 -5.08 8.77 -18.94
N LEU A 218 -4.93 10.09 -18.85
CA LEU A 218 -3.78 10.80 -19.40
C LEU A 218 -2.71 10.97 -18.32
N ALA A 219 -1.59 10.26 -18.45
CA ALA A 219 -0.63 10.18 -17.35
C ALA A 219 0.82 9.99 -17.80
N GLY A 220 1.76 10.45 -16.97
CA GLY A 220 3.20 10.26 -17.17
C GLY A 220 4.04 11.39 -16.58
N PRO A 221 5.38 11.19 -16.53
CA PRO A 221 6.31 12.23 -16.17
C PRO A 221 6.66 13.17 -17.33
N VAL A 222 6.92 14.42 -16.98
CA VAL A 222 7.75 15.34 -17.76
C VAL A 222 9.04 15.59 -16.97
N PHE A 223 10.19 15.53 -17.65
CA PHE A 223 11.52 15.68 -17.05
C PHE A 223 12.21 16.96 -17.53
N TRP A 224 12.88 17.66 -16.62
CA TRP A 224 13.81 18.76 -16.91
C TRP A 224 15.19 18.49 -16.32
N ALA A 225 16.20 19.19 -16.81
CA ALA A 225 17.55 19.06 -16.26
C ALA A 225 17.58 19.50 -14.79
N ALA A 226 18.48 18.90 -14.00
CA ALA A 226 18.65 19.27 -12.58
C ALA A 226 18.91 20.78 -12.39
N ASP A 227 19.60 21.43 -13.34
CA ASP A 227 19.88 22.88 -13.31
C ASP A 227 18.60 23.73 -13.36
N ASP A 228 17.51 23.19 -13.93
CA ASP A 228 16.22 23.87 -14.06
C ASP A 228 15.30 23.67 -12.84
N THR A 229 15.73 22.94 -11.81
CA THR A 229 14.91 22.57 -10.64
C THR A 229 14.20 23.78 -10.02
N ALA A 230 14.91 24.89 -9.82
CA ALA A 230 14.31 26.07 -9.21
C ALA A 230 13.22 26.71 -10.09
N ALA A 231 13.37 26.67 -11.41
CA ALA A 231 12.37 27.15 -12.35
C ALA A 231 11.15 26.22 -12.38
N ALA A 232 11.38 24.91 -12.49
CA ALA A 232 10.33 23.88 -12.49
C ALA A 232 9.49 23.91 -11.20
N LEU A 233 10.10 24.08 -10.02
CA LEU A 233 9.37 24.15 -8.75
C LEU A 233 8.53 25.44 -8.61
N ARG A 234 9.03 26.59 -9.10
CA ARG A 234 8.24 27.83 -9.13
C ARG A 234 7.04 27.71 -10.05
N PHE A 235 7.26 27.17 -11.25
CA PHE A 235 6.18 26.86 -12.17
C PHE A 235 5.17 25.89 -11.55
N TYR A 236 5.63 24.77 -10.98
CA TYR A 236 4.76 23.77 -10.37
C TYR A 236 3.86 24.38 -9.29
N ARG A 237 4.45 25.18 -8.38
CA ARG A 237 3.70 25.90 -7.34
C ARG A 237 2.54 26.69 -7.92
N ASP A 238 2.78 27.47 -8.97
CA ASP A 238 1.76 28.33 -9.58
C ASP A 238 0.74 27.50 -10.39
N PHE A 239 1.22 26.49 -11.13
CA PHE A 239 0.40 25.59 -11.92
C PHE A 239 -0.62 24.81 -11.09
N VAL A 240 -0.22 24.28 -9.92
CA VAL A 240 -1.13 23.46 -9.10
C VAL A 240 -2.17 24.27 -8.32
N GLN A 241 -2.03 25.59 -8.21
CA GLN A 241 -3.03 26.43 -7.53
C GLN A 241 -4.38 26.42 -8.25
N ASP A 242 -4.36 26.41 -9.58
CA ASP A 242 -5.56 26.44 -10.42
C ASP A 242 -5.85 25.08 -11.08
N ALA A 243 -5.10 24.04 -10.73
CA ALA A 243 -5.29 22.71 -11.29
C ALA A 243 -6.64 22.11 -10.84
N PRO A 244 -7.36 21.43 -11.75
CA PRO A 244 -8.59 20.74 -11.39
C PRO A 244 -8.32 19.57 -10.44
N ASP A 245 -9.36 19.13 -9.73
CA ASP A 245 -9.25 18.04 -8.74
C ASP A 245 -8.94 16.69 -9.40
N GLU A 246 -9.32 16.51 -10.67
CA GLU A 246 -8.98 15.36 -11.53
C GLU A 246 -7.46 15.15 -11.71
N LEU A 247 -6.65 16.20 -11.50
CA LEU A 247 -5.22 16.14 -11.73
C LEU A 247 -4.47 15.80 -10.44
N GLY A 248 -3.99 14.55 -10.34
CA GLY A 248 -2.99 14.14 -9.35
C GLY A 248 -1.57 14.41 -9.85
N THR A 249 -0.68 14.92 -8.99
CA THR A 249 0.72 15.17 -9.35
C THR A 249 1.71 14.78 -8.25
N VAL A 250 2.93 14.41 -8.67
CA VAL A 250 4.08 14.13 -7.79
C VAL A 250 5.34 14.74 -8.38
N VAL A 251 6.03 15.57 -7.58
CA VAL A 251 7.36 16.08 -7.92
C VAL A 251 8.42 15.09 -7.43
N ARG A 252 9.33 14.69 -8.30
CA ARG A 252 10.47 13.83 -7.98
C ARG A 252 11.77 14.54 -8.34
N LEU A 253 12.69 14.61 -7.37
CA LEU A 253 14.08 15.01 -7.58
C LEU A 253 14.96 13.77 -7.55
N GLY A 254 15.77 13.55 -8.57
CA GLY A 254 16.63 12.37 -8.63
C GLY A 254 17.17 12.14 -10.03
N THR A 255 17.39 10.89 -10.40
CA THR A 255 17.89 10.51 -11.73
C THR A 255 16.77 9.94 -12.59
N ILE A 256 16.81 10.17 -13.90
CA ILE A 256 15.86 9.55 -14.84
C ILE A 256 16.10 8.03 -14.82
N PRO A 257 15.07 7.20 -14.54
CA PRO A 257 15.24 5.76 -14.41
C PRO A 257 15.52 5.12 -15.79
N PRO A 258 16.29 4.03 -15.85
CA PRO A 258 16.63 3.33 -17.09
C PRO A 258 15.47 2.44 -17.57
N LEU A 259 14.30 3.03 -17.79
CA LEU A 259 13.14 2.33 -18.34
C LEU A 259 13.26 2.21 -19.86
N SER A 260 12.66 1.16 -20.44
CA SER A 260 12.71 0.90 -21.89
C SER A 260 12.13 2.04 -22.75
N VAL A 261 11.25 2.85 -22.19
CA VAL A 261 10.64 4.03 -22.84
C VAL A 261 11.53 5.29 -22.78
N VAL A 262 12.65 5.22 -22.06
CA VAL A 262 13.60 6.34 -21.89
C VAL A 262 14.81 6.10 -22.81
N PRO A 263 15.21 7.09 -23.63
CA PRO A 263 16.45 7.03 -24.41
C PRO A 263 17.68 6.76 -23.54
N GLU A 264 18.59 5.88 -24.00
CA GLU A 264 19.76 5.43 -23.23
C GLU A 264 20.64 6.59 -22.76
N GLU A 265 20.77 7.65 -23.56
CA GLU A 265 21.54 8.85 -23.23
C GLU A 265 20.99 9.66 -22.05
N LEU A 266 19.73 9.42 -21.66
CA LEU A 266 19.10 10.04 -20.51
C LEU A 266 19.12 9.17 -19.26
N HIS A 267 19.50 7.89 -19.37
CA HIS A 267 19.54 6.98 -18.23
C HIS A 267 20.47 7.53 -17.14
N TRP A 268 19.97 7.53 -15.91
CA TRP A 268 20.68 8.02 -14.71
C TRP A 268 21.05 9.51 -14.72
N ARG A 269 20.63 10.27 -15.72
CA ARG A 269 20.86 11.72 -15.76
C ARG A 269 20.12 12.41 -14.61
N PRO A 270 20.77 13.28 -13.81
CA PRO A 270 20.10 14.08 -12.80
C PRO A 270 19.03 15.00 -13.41
N ALA A 271 17.82 14.95 -12.83
CA ALA A 271 16.64 15.63 -13.33
C ALA A 271 15.64 15.96 -12.22
N VAL A 272 14.78 16.93 -12.51
CA VAL A 272 13.49 17.10 -11.82
C VAL A 272 12.39 16.53 -12.72
N ALA A 273 11.46 15.79 -12.12
CA ALA A 273 10.31 15.25 -12.82
C ALA A 273 9.02 15.72 -12.14
N ILE A 274 8.02 16.05 -12.94
CA ILE A 274 6.64 16.22 -12.47
C ILE A 274 5.84 15.10 -13.12
N ASN A 275 5.41 14.14 -12.30
CA ASN A 275 4.51 13.07 -12.72
C ASN A 275 3.09 13.55 -12.58
N ALA A 276 2.28 13.31 -13.61
CA ALA A 276 0.87 13.68 -13.63
C ALA A 276 0.01 12.45 -13.93
N CYS A 277 -1.19 12.45 -13.35
CA CYS A 277 -2.27 11.52 -13.68
C CYS A 277 -3.57 12.33 -13.70
N TYR A 278 -4.13 12.55 -14.89
CA TYR A 278 -5.44 13.17 -15.07
C TYR A 278 -6.51 12.10 -15.27
N THR A 279 -7.50 12.07 -14.38
CA THR A 279 -8.53 11.02 -14.32
C THR A 279 -9.88 11.42 -14.89
N GLY A 280 -9.93 12.52 -15.66
CA GLY A 280 -11.07 12.90 -16.49
C GLY A 280 -10.92 12.45 -17.96
N PRO A 281 -11.77 12.97 -18.87
CA PRO A 281 -11.65 12.74 -20.31
C PRO A 281 -10.27 13.13 -20.85
N VAL A 282 -9.69 12.29 -21.72
CA VAL A 282 -8.33 12.48 -22.23
C VAL A 282 -8.18 13.83 -22.94
N GLU A 283 -9.17 14.24 -23.72
CA GLU A 283 -9.18 15.47 -24.50
C GLU A 283 -9.11 16.72 -23.62
N GLU A 284 -9.78 16.69 -22.46
CA GLU A 284 -9.70 17.75 -21.45
C GLU A 284 -8.34 17.74 -20.76
N GLY A 285 -7.84 16.55 -20.43
CA GLY A 285 -6.52 16.34 -19.85
C GLY A 285 -5.39 16.92 -20.70
N GLU A 286 -5.48 16.81 -22.03
CA GLU A 286 -4.51 17.40 -22.95
C GLU A 286 -4.41 18.92 -22.79
N SER A 287 -5.55 19.58 -22.55
CA SER A 287 -5.59 21.02 -22.30
C SER A 287 -5.06 21.37 -20.91
N VAL A 288 -5.41 20.58 -19.89
CA VAL A 288 -4.96 20.74 -18.50
C VAL A 288 -3.44 20.55 -18.35
N LEU A 289 -2.86 19.57 -19.05
CA LEU A 289 -1.44 19.24 -18.96
C LEU A 289 -0.56 20.02 -19.96
N ARG A 290 -1.15 20.74 -20.92
CA ARG A 290 -0.38 21.53 -21.88
C ARG A 290 0.60 22.51 -21.23
N PRO A 291 0.22 23.31 -20.20
CA PRO A 291 1.16 24.23 -19.56
C PRO A 291 2.36 23.50 -18.93
N LEU A 292 2.14 22.31 -18.37
CA LEU A 292 3.20 21.47 -17.81
C LEU A 292 4.16 21.00 -18.91
N ARG A 293 3.61 20.52 -20.04
CA ARG A 293 4.39 19.93 -21.14
C ARG A 293 5.16 20.96 -21.95
N GLU A 294 4.65 22.19 -22.04
CA GLU A 294 5.26 23.30 -22.77
C GLU A 294 6.17 24.18 -21.89
N HIS A 295 6.31 23.88 -20.59
CA HIS A 295 7.15 24.68 -19.69
C HIS A 295 8.64 24.52 -20.00
N GLY A 296 9.30 25.62 -20.36
CA GLY A 296 10.75 25.65 -20.57
C GLY A 296 11.21 24.76 -21.72
N THR A 297 12.19 23.90 -21.47
CA THR A 297 12.68 22.92 -22.45
C THR A 297 12.83 21.56 -21.76
N PRO A 298 11.77 20.74 -21.76
CA PRO A 298 11.83 19.40 -21.18
C PRO A 298 12.90 18.55 -21.85
N LEU A 299 13.60 17.72 -21.07
CA LEU A 299 14.47 16.66 -21.57
C LEU A 299 13.66 15.53 -22.20
N LEU A 300 12.50 15.23 -21.63
CA LEU A 300 11.63 14.13 -22.04
C LEU A 300 10.21 14.35 -21.53
N ASP A 301 9.22 14.14 -22.40
CA ASP A 301 7.80 14.11 -22.08
C ASP A 301 7.26 12.69 -22.36
N LEU A 302 6.78 12.02 -21.32
CA LEU A 302 6.18 10.67 -21.40
C LEU A 302 4.69 10.68 -21.02
N VAL A 303 4.05 11.85 -21.00
CA VAL A 303 2.60 11.96 -20.81
C VAL A 303 1.90 11.35 -22.02
N SER A 304 1.08 10.34 -21.77
CA SER A 304 0.30 9.68 -22.82
C SER A 304 -0.97 9.03 -22.27
N PRO A 305 -1.99 8.83 -23.12
CA PRO A 305 -3.15 8.02 -22.76
C PRO A 305 -2.71 6.58 -22.47
N LYS A 306 -3.07 6.03 -21.31
CA LYS A 306 -2.78 4.65 -20.93
C LYS A 306 -3.82 4.11 -19.96
N ARG A 307 -3.85 2.77 -19.80
CA ARG A 307 -4.72 2.13 -18.80
C ARG A 307 -4.32 2.58 -17.39
N TYR A 308 -5.28 2.89 -16.52
CA TYR A 308 -5.01 3.31 -15.14
C TYR A 308 -4.11 2.30 -14.41
N VAL A 309 -4.43 1.00 -14.49
CA VAL A 309 -3.60 -0.09 -13.92
C VAL A 309 -2.17 -0.13 -14.44
N ALA A 310 -1.94 0.27 -15.70
CA ALA A 310 -0.61 0.30 -16.29
C ALA A 310 0.18 1.54 -15.83
N HIS A 311 -0.51 2.64 -15.50
CA HIS A 311 0.14 3.78 -14.86
C HIS A 311 0.50 3.45 -13.41
N GLN A 312 -0.40 2.82 -12.65
CA GLN A 312 -0.21 2.42 -11.26
C GLN A 312 0.97 1.47 -11.05
N SER A 313 1.17 0.52 -11.97
CA SER A 313 2.31 -0.43 -11.93
C SER A 313 3.56 0.07 -12.67
N GLY A 314 3.50 1.26 -13.28
CA GLY A 314 4.57 1.76 -14.16
C GLY A 314 5.91 2.01 -13.48
N LEU A 315 5.94 2.09 -12.15
CA LEU A 315 7.14 2.29 -11.34
C LEU A 315 7.57 1.03 -10.57
N ASP A 316 6.85 -0.09 -10.70
CA ASP A 316 7.11 -1.28 -9.88
C ASP A 316 8.52 -1.85 -10.10
N SER A 317 9.09 -1.77 -11.31
CA SER A 317 10.46 -2.22 -11.57
C SER A 317 11.53 -1.33 -10.92
N THR A 318 11.15 -0.14 -10.44
CA THR A 318 12.06 0.82 -9.78
C THR A 318 11.99 0.75 -8.26
N VAL A 319 11.03 0.00 -7.72
CA VAL A 319 10.83 -0.21 -6.29
C VAL A 319 10.76 -1.71 -6.07
N LEU A 320 11.81 -2.30 -5.49
CA LEU A 320 11.80 -3.73 -5.19
C LEU A 320 10.65 -4.05 -4.23
N HIS A 321 9.99 -5.19 -4.44
CA HIS A 321 8.99 -5.72 -3.52
C HIS A 321 9.54 -6.97 -2.85
N GLY A 322 9.36 -7.10 -1.53
CA GLY A 322 9.96 -8.17 -0.75
C GLY A 322 11.41 -7.90 -0.37
N TRP A 323 12.14 -8.98 -0.07
CA TRP A 323 13.57 -9.00 0.30
C TRP A 323 14.44 -9.40 -0.89
#